data_AF-A0A8E2JHC1-F1
#
_entry.id   AF-A0A8E2JHC1-F1
#
_cell.length_a   1.000
_cell.length_b   1.000
_cell.length_c   1.000
_cell.angle_alpha   90.00
_cell.angle_beta   90.00
_cell.angle_gamma   90.00
#
_symmetry.space_group_name_H-M   'P 1'
#
loop_
_entity.id
_entity.type
_entity.pdbx_description
1 polymer ?
#
loop_
_entity_poly.entity_id
_entity_poly.type
_entity_poly.pdbx_seq_one_letter_code
_entity_poly.pdbx_strand_id
1 'polypeptide(L)'
;MFGPRRPVLGAAVLVGASRSAARREVEKQAQQNAEMQRAAERAADQKRRDEEEMERRTQLAIDEAIAKERNKAEHIDRASYSTTGVSTEPGTTHQINQTTPYAGQSRAANTRYCPNCGKICERGDKFCSMCGYKQPTDEGPAFYPY
;
A
#
# COMPACT_ATOMS: atom_id res chain seq x y z
N MET A 1 -73.59 62.53 -27.50
CA MET A 1 -72.19 62.84 -27.15
C MET A 1 -71.33 61.60 -27.45
N PHE A 2 -70.37 61.72 -28.37
CA PHE A 2 -69.52 60.63 -28.86
C PHE A 2 -68.27 60.38 -27.98
N GLY A 3 -68.02 59.12 -27.62
CA GLY A 3 -66.69 58.46 -27.59
C GLY A 3 -65.91 58.39 -26.26
N PRO A 4 -64.88 57.48 -26.12
CA PRO A 4 -64.53 56.33 -26.95
C PRO A 4 -64.46 54.98 -26.20
N ARG A 5 -64.79 53.90 -26.92
CA ARG A 5 -64.41 52.51 -26.59
C ARG A 5 -62.89 52.39 -26.69
N ARG A 6 -62.23 51.87 -25.64
CA ARG A 6 -60.85 51.39 -25.76
C ARG A 6 -60.86 49.86 -25.82
N PRO A 7 -60.40 49.26 -26.93
CA PRO A 7 -60.13 47.83 -26.97
C PRO A 7 -58.85 47.58 -26.17
N VAL A 8 -58.89 46.65 -25.20
CA VAL A 8 -57.65 46.11 -24.64
C VAL A 8 -57.11 45.13 -25.67
N LEU A 9 -56.45 45.71 -26.68
CA LEU A 9 -55.71 44.98 -27.69
C LEU A 9 -54.69 44.09 -26.97
N GLY A 10 -54.82 42.79 -27.25
CA GLY A 10 -53.98 41.74 -26.69
C GLY A 10 -52.51 42.08 -26.86
N ALA A 11 -51.74 41.85 -25.79
CA ALA A 11 -50.30 41.89 -25.82
C ALA A 11 -49.81 40.82 -26.81
N ALA A 12 -49.50 41.23 -28.03
CA ALA A 12 -48.81 40.40 -28.99
C ALA A 12 -47.38 40.20 -28.46
N VAL A 13 -47.12 39.00 -27.94
CA VAL A 13 -45.78 38.51 -27.61
C VAL A 13 -45.01 38.35 -28.93
N LEU A 14 -44.41 39.46 -29.39
CA LEU A 14 -43.48 39.49 -30.52
C LEU A 14 -42.19 38.82 -30.09
N VAL A 15 -42.16 37.49 -30.19
CA VAL A 15 -40.94 36.71 -29.95
C VAL A 15 -40.59 35.92 -31.20
N GLY A 16 -40.13 36.65 -32.22
CA GLY A 16 -39.79 36.08 -33.53
C GLY A 16 -38.31 36.18 -33.90
N ALA A 17 -37.61 37.25 -33.53
CA ALA A 17 -36.29 37.52 -34.12
C ALA A 17 -35.08 37.17 -33.21
N SER A 18 -35.21 37.24 -31.89
CA SER A 18 -34.05 37.03 -30.98
C SER A 18 -33.84 35.58 -30.53
N ARG A 19 -34.85 34.71 -30.69
CA ARG A 19 -34.77 33.31 -30.23
C ARG A 19 -33.93 32.41 -31.13
N SER A 20 -33.78 32.74 -32.41
CA SER A 20 -33.05 31.92 -33.38
C SER A 20 -31.53 32.03 -33.22
N ALA A 21 -31.01 33.22 -32.95
CA ALA A 21 -29.58 33.43 -32.64
C ALA A 21 -29.20 32.78 -31.30
N ALA A 22 -30.01 32.99 -30.26
CA ALA A 22 -29.81 32.37 -28.95
C ALA A 22 -29.84 30.82 -29.00
N ARG A 23 -30.70 30.23 -29.84
CA ARG A 23 -30.76 28.76 -30.02
C ARG A 23 -29.53 28.21 -30.73
N ARG A 24 -28.99 28.89 -31.74
CA ARG A 24 -27.77 28.44 -32.43
C ARG A 24 -26.54 28.40 -31.50
N GLU A 25 -26.41 29.38 -30.62
CA GLU A 25 -25.31 29.40 -29.63
C GLU A 25 -25.47 28.27 -28.62
N VAL A 26 -26.69 28.04 -28.12
CA VAL A 26 -27.00 26.93 -27.20
C VAL A 26 -26.82 25.57 -27.87
N GLU A 27 -27.23 25.40 -29.13
CA GLU A 27 -27.02 24.18 -29.91
C GLU A 27 -25.53 23.89 -30.12
N LYS A 28 -24.74 24.92 -30.45
CA LYS A 28 -23.28 24.79 -30.59
C LYS A 28 -22.62 24.40 -29.27
N GLN A 29 -23.05 25.01 -28.17
CA GLN A 29 -22.56 24.67 -26.84
C GLN A 29 -22.96 23.24 -26.43
N ALA A 30 -24.17 22.81 -26.75
CA ALA A 30 -24.63 21.44 -26.52
C ALA A 30 -23.84 20.42 -27.38
N GLN A 31 -23.52 20.75 -28.63
CA GLN A 31 -22.67 19.92 -29.50
C GLN A 31 -21.25 19.78 -28.93
N GLN A 32 -20.64 20.87 -28.49
CA GLN A 32 -19.33 20.85 -27.86
C GLN A 32 -19.33 20.04 -26.56
N ASN A 33 -20.35 20.21 -25.72
CA ASN A 33 -20.50 19.42 -24.49
C ASN A 33 -20.69 17.93 -24.79
N ALA A 34 -21.47 17.57 -25.82
CA ALA A 34 -21.66 16.19 -26.23
C ALA A 34 -20.37 15.56 -26.80
N GLU A 35 -19.59 16.32 -27.57
CA GLU A 35 -18.29 15.88 -28.07
C GLU A 35 -17.30 15.65 -26.92
N MET A 36 -17.23 16.59 -25.97
CA MET A 36 -16.41 16.47 -24.78
C MET A 36 -16.82 15.26 -23.93
N GLN A 37 -18.12 15.01 -23.75
CA GLN A 37 -18.62 13.83 -23.03
C GLN A 37 -18.21 12.53 -23.72
N ARG A 38 -18.34 12.44 -25.05
CA ARG A 38 -17.88 11.26 -25.83
C ARG A 38 -16.37 11.08 -25.80
N ALA A 39 -15.61 12.17 -25.77
CA ALA A 39 -14.16 12.11 -25.63
C ALA A 39 -13.76 11.62 -24.23
N ALA A 40 -14.43 12.11 -23.18
CA ALA A 40 -14.22 11.69 -21.81
C ALA A 40 -14.55 10.20 -21.59
N GLU A 41 -15.64 9.71 -22.17
CA GLU A 41 -16.02 8.29 -22.11
C GLU A 41 -14.96 7.39 -22.76
N ARG A 42 -14.50 7.73 -23.98
CA ARG A 42 -13.43 6.99 -24.65
C ARG A 42 -12.12 7.02 -23.86
N ALA A 43 -11.78 8.15 -23.25
CA ALA A 43 -10.59 8.28 -22.42
C ALA A 43 -10.70 7.43 -21.13
N ALA A 44 -11.87 7.37 -20.51
CA ALA A 44 -12.11 6.54 -19.34
C ALA A 44 -12.01 5.03 -19.68
N ASP A 45 -12.58 4.62 -20.81
CA ASP A 45 -12.47 3.24 -21.29
C ASP A 45 -11.04 2.84 -21.62
N GLN A 46 -10.27 3.74 -22.25
CA GLN A 46 -8.86 3.51 -22.53
C GLN A 46 -8.07 3.35 -21.23
N LYS A 47 -8.26 4.26 -20.28
CA LYS A 47 -7.60 4.20 -18.97
C LYS A 47 -7.91 2.90 -18.23
N ARG A 48 -9.16 2.42 -18.27
CA ARG A 48 -9.53 1.13 -17.68
C ARG A 48 -8.77 -0.04 -18.30
N ARG A 49 -8.65 -0.08 -19.64
CA ARG A 49 -7.89 -1.14 -20.33
C ARG A 49 -6.40 -1.10 -19.97
N ASP A 50 -5.84 0.11 -19.88
CA ASP A 50 -4.44 0.31 -19.52
C ASP A 50 -4.17 -0.12 -18.06
N GLU A 51 -5.11 0.17 -17.15
CA GLU A 51 -5.05 -0.26 -15.75
C GLU A 51 -5.18 -1.80 -15.64
N GLU A 52 -6.14 -2.41 -16.33
CA GLU A 52 -6.27 -3.88 -16.42
C GLU A 52 -5.00 -4.55 -16.99
N GLU A 53 -4.35 -3.93 -17.99
CA GLU A 53 -3.09 -4.43 -18.54
C GLU A 53 -1.94 -4.30 -17.54
N MET A 54 -1.84 -3.18 -16.83
CA MET A 54 -0.88 -2.99 -15.75
C MET A 54 -1.08 -4.05 -14.67
N GLU A 55 -2.32 -4.22 -14.18
CA GLU A 55 -2.66 -5.22 -13.17
C GLU A 55 -2.24 -6.62 -13.63
N ARG A 56 -2.61 -7.01 -14.85
CA ARG A 56 -2.18 -8.29 -15.44
C ARG A 56 -0.66 -8.43 -15.48
N ARG A 57 0.06 -7.39 -15.90
CA ARG A 57 1.53 -7.40 -15.94
C ARG A 57 2.13 -7.55 -14.54
N THR A 58 1.57 -6.86 -13.54
CA THR A 58 2.03 -6.97 -12.15
C THR A 58 1.78 -8.36 -11.59
N GLN A 59 0.62 -8.95 -11.89
CA GLN A 59 0.26 -10.29 -11.45
C GLN A 59 1.22 -11.33 -12.02
N LEU A 60 1.51 -11.27 -13.33
CA LEU A 60 2.48 -12.16 -13.97
C LEU A 60 3.88 -12.04 -13.38
N ALA A 61 4.32 -10.82 -13.02
CA ALA A 61 5.63 -10.61 -12.40
C ALA A 61 5.71 -11.23 -11.00
N ILE A 62 4.63 -11.18 -10.21
CA ILE A 62 4.54 -11.81 -8.89
C ILE A 62 4.58 -13.33 -9.04
N ASP A 63 3.77 -13.89 -9.94
CA ASP A 63 3.71 -15.35 -10.18
C ASP A 63 5.07 -15.88 -10.68
N GLU A 64 5.74 -15.15 -11.58
CA GLU A 64 7.08 -15.48 -12.06
C GLU A 64 8.11 -15.46 -10.91
N ALA A 65 8.05 -14.48 -10.01
CA ALA A 65 8.93 -14.40 -8.86
C ALA A 65 8.73 -15.58 -7.89
N ILE A 66 7.48 -15.95 -7.61
CA ILE A 66 7.15 -17.10 -6.77
C ILE A 66 7.65 -18.40 -7.41
N ALA A 67 7.45 -18.59 -8.72
CA ALA A 67 7.92 -19.78 -9.43
C ALA A 67 9.46 -19.89 -9.40
N LYS A 68 10.17 -18.77 -9.59
CA LYS A 68 11.64 -18.73 -9.50
C LYS A 68 12.14 -19.06 -8.09
N GLU A 69 11.55 -18.48 -7.06
CA GLU A 69 11.94 -18.78 -5.67
C GLU A 69 11.63 -20.22 -5.29
N ARG A 70 10.52 -20.81 -5.76
CA ARG A 70 10.23 -22.24 -5.56
C ARG A 70 11.30 -23.13 -6.21
N ASN A 71 11.64 -22.90 -7.47
CA ASN A 71 12.69 -23.66 -8.15
C ASN A 71 14.06 -23.50 -7.46
N LYS A 72 14.36 -22.30 -6.95
CA LYS A 72 15.59 -22.02 -6.20
C LYS A 72 15.62 -22.74 -4.85
N ALA A 73 14.51 -22.76 -4.12
CA ALA A 73 14.38 -23.53 -2.87
C ALA A 73 14.57 -25.03 -3.14
N GLU A 74 13.95 -25.57 -4.18
CA GLU A 74 14.15 -26.97 -4.60
C GLU A 74 15.61 -27.27 -4.97
N HIS A 75 16.30 -26.33 -5.63
CA HIS A 75 17.71 -26.49 -5.94
C HIS A 75 18.61 -26.44 -4.68
N ILE A 76 18.26 -25.61 -3.69
CA ILE A 76 18.96 -25.55 -2.39
C ILE A 76 18.75 -26.84 -1.61
N ASP A 77 17.50 -27.34 -1.53
CA ASP A 77 17.19 -28.62 -0.90
C ASP A 77 17.88 -29.78 -1.63
N ARG A 78 18.02 -29.68 -2.97
CA ARG A 78 18.73 -30.69 -3.77
C ARG A 78 20.23 -30.73 -3.53
N ALA A 79 20.84 -29.55 -3.36
CA ALA A 79 22.25 -29.43 -3.02
C ALA A 79 22.54 -29.81 -1.57
N SER A 80 21.61 -29.54 -0.64
CA SER A 80 21.76 -29.87 0.78
C SER A 80 21.70 -31.37 1.04
N TYR A 81 20.80 -32.12 0.39
CA TYR A 81 20.75 -33.59 0.58
C TYR A 81 21.91 -34.32 -0.10
N SER A 82 22.55 -33.74 -1.13
CA SER A 82 23.66 -34.38 -1.86
C SER A 82 25.00 -34.33 -1.11
N THR A 83 25.08 -33.57 -0.01
CA THR A 83 26.32 -33.41 0.79
C THR A 83 26.24 -34.10 2.17
N THR A 84 25.06 -34.55 2.62
CA THR A 84 24.92 -35.22 3.92
C THR A 84 24.32 -36.61 3.79
N GLY A 85 25.16 -37.56 3.40
CA GLY A 85 24.97 -38.96 3.77
C GLY A 85 25.55 -39.22 5.15
N VAL A 86 24.92 -38.74 6.23
CA VAL A 86 25.18 -39.19 7.60
C VAL A 86 23.85 -39.20 8.36
N SER A 87 23.45 -40.40 8.79
CA SER A 87 22.29 -40.69 9.63
C SER A 87 22.30 -39.92 10.94
N THR A 88 21.15 -39.38 11.36
CA THR A 88 20.73 -39.36 12.79
C THR A 88 19.25 -38.99 12.91
N GLU A 89 18.67 -39.46 14.00
CA GLU A 89 17.25 -39.77 14.25
C GLU A 89 16.33 -38.56 14.52
N PRO A 90 14.98 -38.73 14.57
CA PRO A 90 14.03 -37.63 14.61
C PRO A 90 13.83 -37.12 16.04
N GLY A 91 14.41 -35.96 16.33
CA GLY A 91 14.21 -35.21 17.57
C GLY A 91 13.49 -33.90 17.30
N THR A 92 12.24 -33.82 17.75
CA THR A 92 11.34 -32.66 17.75
C THR A 92 12.03 -31.35 18.10
N THR A 93 12.04 -30.38 17.18
CA THR A 93 12.31 -28.97 17.51
C THR A 93 11.52 -28.07 16.55
N HIS A 94 10.49 -27.42 17.10
CA HIS A 94 9.80 -26.32 16.44
C HIS A 94 10.76 -25.14 16.29
N GLN A 95 11.16 -24.82 15.06
CA GLN A 95 11.90 -23.60 14.76
C GLN A 95 10.93 -22.48 14.39
N ILE A 96 10.84 -21.49 15.27
CA ILE A 96 10.26 -20.17 15.01
C ILE A 96 11.23 -19.42 14.09
N ASN A 97 10.84 -19.33 12.82
CA ASN A 97 11.54 -18.59 11.79
C ASN A 97 11.24 -17.09 11.98
N GLN A 98 12.20 -16.32 12.49
CA GLN A 98 12.10 -14.86 12.56
C GLN A 98 12.98 -14.24 11.49
N THR A 99 12.32 -13.77 10.45
CA THR A 99 12.85 -12.89 9.43
C THR A 99 13.35 -11.59 10.05
N THR A 100 14.61 -11.30 9.78
CA THR A 100 15.25 -9.99 9.93
C THR A 100 14.41 -8.86 9.34
N PRO A 101 14.48 -7.68 9.95
CA PRO A 101 14.95 -6.56 9.16
C PRO A 101 16.08 -5.79 9.88
N TYR A 102 16.86 -5.08 9.07
CA TYR A 102 17.79 -3.99 9.44
C TYR A 102 19.28 -4.30 9.65
N ALA A 103 20.03 -3.94 8.59
CA ALA A 103 21.18 -3.04 8.61
C ALA A 103 21.66 -2.56 9.99
N GLY A 104 22.93 -2.80 10.29
CA GLY A 104 23.63 -2.11 11.38
C GLY A 104 24.67 -2.96 12.11
N GLN A 105 25.82 -3.12 11.47
CA GLN A 105 27.16 -3.18 12.08
C GLN A 105 27.24 -3.35 13.62
N SER A 106 27.69 -4.54 14.04
CA SER A 106 28.65 -4.75 15.14
C SER A 106 28.57 -3.82 16.37
N ARG A 107 27.52 -3.96 17.18
CA ARG A 107 27.51 -3.61 18.63
C ARG A 107 26.57 -4.49 19.48
N ALA A 108 26.13 -5.63 18.95
CA ALA A 108 25.10 -6.50 19.52
C ALA A 108 25.56 -7.44 20.65
N ALA A 109 26.59 -7.08 21.43
CA ALA A 109 27.03 -7.92 22.55
C ALA A 109 26.53 -7.45 23.93
N ASN A 110 26.02 -6.20 24.04
CA ASN A 110 25.80 -5.55 25.34
C ASN A 110 24.34 -5.26 25.70
N THR A 111 23.39 -6.01 25.14
CA THR A 111 21.95 -5.89 25.44
C THR A 111 21.41 -7.17 26.06
N ARG A 112 20.46 -7.04 26.99
CA ARG A 112 19.77 -8.14 27.69
C ARG A 112 18.28 -7.87 27.83
N TYR A 113 17.48 -8.91 28.04
CA TYR A 113 16.05 -8.77 28.25
C TYR A 113 15.71 -8.65 29.73
N CYS A 114 14.79 -7.74 30.07
CA CYS A 114 14.28 -7.60 31.43
C CYS A 114 13.45 -8.83 31.80
N PRO A 115 13.75 -9.55 32.89
CA PRO A 115 13.02 -10.76 33.28
C PRO A 115 11.58 -10.49 33.72
N ASN A 116 11.24 -9.24 34.03
CA ASN A 116 9.89 -8.88 34.47
C ASN A 116 8.97 -8.45 33.30
N CYS A 117 9.46 -7.67 32.33
CA CYS A 117 8.62 -7.10 31.25
C CYS A 117 9.03 -7.48 29.83
N GLY A 118 10.16 -8.19 29.65
CA GLY A 118 10.65 -8.59 28.34
C GLY A 118 11.28 -7.47 27.51
N LYS A 119 11.38 -6.22 28.02
CA LYS A 119 12.02 -5.12 27.29
C LYS A 119 13.54 -5.29 27.22
N ILE A 120 14.13 -4.88 26.10
CA ILE A 120 15.60 -4.84 25.91
C ILE A 120 16.20 -3.71 26.75
N CYS A 121 17.15 -4.06 27.62
CA CYS A 121 17.94 -3.19 28.48
C CYS A 121 19.43 -3.35 28.17
N GLU A 122 20.27 -2.36 28.50
CA GLU A 122 21.71 -2.46 28.29
C GLU A 122 22.39 -3.16 29.48
N ARG A 123 23.51 -3.87 29.27
CA ARG A 123 24.22 -4.61 30.35
C ARG A 123 24.83 -3.72 31.45
N GLY A 124 24.79 -2.39 31.30
CA GLY A 124 25.15 -1.44 32.36
C GLY A 124 23.97 -0.91 33.18
N ASP A 125 22.74 -1.17 32.75
CA ASP A 125 21.55 -0.64 33.42
C ASP A 125 21.33 -1.37 34.75
N LYS A 126 21.21 -0.60 35.84
CA LYS A 126 20.84 -1.14 37.17
C LYS A 126 19.34 -1.41 37.28
N PHE A 127 18.52 -0.74 36.47
CA PHE A 127 17.06 -0.83 36.48
C PHE A 127 16.49 -0.82 35.05
N CYS A 128 15.37 -1.50 34.84
CA CYS A 128 14.67 -1.46 33.57
C CYS A 128 14.02 -0.09 33.37
N SER A 129 14.31 0.55 32.23
CA SER A 129 13.70 1.84 31.85
C SER A 129 12.19 1.80 31.62
N MET A 130 11.57 0.63 31.51
CA MET A 130 10.12 0.49 31.29
C MET A 130 9.36 0.14 32.57
N CYS A 131 9.81 -0.87 33.32
CA CYS A 131 9.07 -1.38 34.47
C CYS A 131 9.75 -1.09 35.82
N GLY A 132 10.92 -0.44 35.84
CA GLY A 132 11.66 -0.15 37.05
C GLY A 132 12.31 -1.36 37.73
N TYR A 133 12.18 -2.56 37.19
CA TYR A 133 12.73 -3.78 37.80
C TYR A 133 14.27 -3.75 37.84
N LYS A 134 14.85 -4.06 39.01
CA LYS A 134 16.31 -4.10 39.23
C LYS A 134 16.95 -5.18 38.35
N GLN A 135 17.88 -4.78 37.50
CA GLN A 135 18.58 -5.68 36.60
C GLN A 135 19.79 -6.30 37.31
N PRO A 136 20.17 -7.55 36.97
CA PRO A 136 21.34 -8.21 37.55
C PRO A 136 22.63 -7.53 37.08
N THR A 137 23.52 -7.04 37.94
CA THR A 137 24.80 -6.45 37.47
C THR A 137 25.82 -7.56 37.22
N ASP A 138 26.54 -7.54 36.08
CA ASP A 138 27.58 -8.52 35.73
C ASP A 138 28.90 -8.33 36.50
N GLU A 139 28.86 -7.62 37.64
CA GLU A 139 29.99 -7.46 38.56
C GLU A 139 30.04 -8.70 39.47
N GLY A 140 30.42 -9.84 38.89
CA GLY A 140 30.81 -11.01 39.65
C GLY A 140 32.07 -10.71 40.48
N PRO A 141 32.18 -11.20 41.73
CA PRO A 141 33.37 -10.95 42.53
C PRO A 141 34.59 -11.49 41.79
N ALA A 142 35.62 -10.65 41.64
CA ALA A 142 36.92 -11.07 41.14
C ALA A 142 37.36 -12.32 41.91
N PHE A 143 37.31 -13.46 41.21
CA PHE A 143 37.77 -14.74 41.71
C PHE A 143 39.26 -14.57 42.02
N TYR A 144 39.62 -14.39 43.29
CA TYR A 144 41.01 -14.40 43.73
C TYR A 144 41.47 -15.87 43.76
N PRO A 145 42.37 -16.31 42.87
CA PRO A 145 43.00 -17.61 43.05
C PRO A 145 43.94 -17.52 44.25
N TYR A 146 43.78 -18.43 45.21
CA TYR A 146 44.78 -18.74 46.23
C TYR A 146 45.54 -19.99 45.82
#